data_AF-N9BE55-F1
#
_entry.id   AF-N9BE55-F1
#
_cell.length_a   1.000
_cell.length_b   1.000
_cell.length_c   1.000
_cell.angle_alpha   90.00
_cell.angle_beta   90.00
_cell.angle_gamma   90.00
#
_symmetry.space_group_name_H-M   'P 1'
#
loop_
_entity.id
_entity.type
_entity.pdbx_description
1 polymer ?
#
loop_
_entity_poly.entity_id
_entity_poly.type
_entity_poly.pdbx_seq_one_letter_code
_entity_poly.pdbx_strand_id
1 'polypeptide(L)'
;MKRPQPPERLLNIDPLDNVDFEPAKELEEWIIDTFISSDGKLYNSDHAHISPWSSTLFKVLWASSAFIKADRVVLGQTEKFAPMAGGWRKLRQEKQMIDWFGCVPDFIITIDAKFASQASDTEFCALVEHELYHLGAKRDEDGNYLISLSTGEYKYYLRPHDVEEFHGVVQRYGASEDVQKMVDLANDGPTIGKAKIAHACGTCLLKLA
;
A
#
# COMPACT_ATOMS: atom_id res chain seq x y z
N MET A 1 6.03 16.68 13.12
CA MET A 1 5.29 17.09 11.91
C MET A 1 3.84 16.75 12.22
N LYS A 2 2.88 17.66 12.08
CA LYS A 2 1.49 17.34 12.48
C LYS A 2 0.82 16.62 11.31
N ARG A 3 0.52 15.33 11.47
CA ARG A 3 -0.20 14.55 10.44
C ARG A 3 -1.68 14.95 10.39
N PRO A 4 -2.33 14.91 9.22
CA PRO A 4 -3.76 15.12 9.08
C PRO A 4 -4.55 14.08 9.88
N GLN A 5 -5.68 14.53 10.43
CA GLN A 5 -6.60 13.68 11.18
C GLN A 5 -7.88 13.47 10.36
N PRO A 6 -8.51 12.30 10.46
CA PRO A 6 -9.78 12.05 9.79
C PRO A 6 -10.89 12.96 10.35
N PRO A 7 -11.92 13.29 9.56
CA PRO A 7 -13.08 14.03 10.02
C PRO A 7 -13.80 13.32 11.17
N GLU A 8 -14.16 14.05 12.24
CA GLU A 8 -14.91 13.50 13.39
C GLU A 8 -16.21 12.79 12.97
N ARG A 9 -16.85 13.27 11.88
CA ARG A 9 -18.05 12.65 11.31
C ARG A 9 -17.84 11.16 11.02
N LEU A 10 -16.71 10.78 10.44
CA LEU A 10 -16.42 9.38 10.10
C LEU A 10 -16.13 8.53 11.35
N LEU A 11 -15.58 9.13 12.40
CA LEU A 11 -15.27 8.44 13.66
C LEU A 11 -16.53 8.06 14.43
N ASN A 12 -17.61 8.84 14.28
CA ASN A 12 -18.88 8.67 14.98
C ASN A 12 -19.86 7.72 14.27
N ILE A 13 -19.52 7.19 13.10
CA ILE A 13 -20.36 6.21 12.39
C ILE A 13 -20.18 4.84 13.06
N ASP A 14 -21.30 4.19 13.39
CA ASP A 14 -21.26 2.84 13.98
C ASP A 14 -20.68 1.86 12.94
N PRO A 15 -19.74 0.96 13.32
CA PRO A 15 -19.26 -0.10 12.43
C PRO A 15 -20.36 -0.97 11.79
N LEU A 16 -21.56 -1.01 12.38
CA LEU A 16 -22.73 -1.74 11.86
C LEU A 16 -23.54 -0.94 10.83
N ASP A 17 -23.29 0.35 10.68
CA ASP A 17 -23.91 1.19 9.66
C ASP A 17 -23.25 1.01 8.28
N ASN A 18 -23.82 1.64 7.25
CA ASN A 18 -23.19 1.67 5.93
C ASN A 18 -21.83 2.39 6.01
N VAL A 19 -20.79 1.78 5.46
CA VAL A 19 -19.46 2.39 5.34
C VAL A 19 -19.56 3.69 4.54
N ASP A 20 -18.94 4.75 5.06
CA ASP A 20 -18.86 6.03 4.40
C ASP A 20 -17.41 6.38 4.04
N PHE A 21 -17.26 7.18 3.00
CA PHE A 21 -15.97 7.57 2.43
C PHE A 21 -15.90 9.09 2.26
N GLU A 22 -14.74 9.67 2.56
CA GLU A 22 -14.52 11.11 2.40
C GLU A 22 -13.16 11.40 1.73
N PRO A 23 -13.10 12.29 0.73
CA PRO A 23 -11.85 12.72 0.13
C PRO A 23 -10.88 13.29 1.16
N ALA A 24 -9.68 12.72 1.23
CA ALA A 24 -8.66 13.06 2.20
C ALA A 24 -7.58 13.98 1.57
N LYS A 25 -7.99 15.14 1.05
CA LYS A 25 -7.10 16.06 0.33
C LYS A 25 -5.89 16.49 1.17
N GLU A 26 -6.10 16.80 2.44
CA GLU A 26 -5.01 17.18 3.35
C GLU A 26 -4.02 16.01 3.58
N LEU A 27 -4.52 14.76 3.58
CA LEU A 27 -3.68 13.57 3.69
C LEU A 27 -2.88 13.34 2.41
N GLU A 28 -3.49 13.53 1.24
CA GLU A 28 -2.79 13.47 -0.05
C GLU A 28 -1.62 14.47 -0.11
N GLU A 29 -1.88 15.73 0.25
CA GLU A 29 -0.85 16.79 0.29
C GLU A 29 0.25 16.44 1.28
N TRP A 30 -0.11 15.97 2.49
CA TRP A 30 0.85 15.56 3.50
C TRP A 30 1.71 14.37 3.05
N ILE A 31 1.13 13.40 2.34
CA ILE A 31 1.86 12.25 1.77
C ILE A 31 2.92 12.73 0.79
N ILE A 32 2.54 13.62 -0.13
CA ILE A 32 3.44 14.19 -1.13
C ILE A 32 4.59 14.91 -0.43
N ASP A 33 4.28 15.84 0.48
CA ASP A 33 5.28 16.64 1.19
C ASP A 33 6.17 15.84 2.13
N THR A 34 5.69 14.71 2.67
CA THR A 34 6.41 13.96 3.69
C THR A 34 7.31 12.88 3.11
N PHE A 35 6.82 12.12 2.11
CA PHE A 35 7.47 10.91 1.61
C PHE A 35 7.99 11.02 0.17
N ILE A 36 7.35 11.85 -0.68
CA ILE A 36 7.62 11.89 -2.12
C ILE A 36 8.51 13.08 -2.49
N SER A 37 8.22 14.27 -1.96
CA SER A 37 9.01 15.47 -2.22
C SER A 37 10.43 15.31 -1.66
N SER A 38 11.43 15.70 -2.43
CA SER A 38 12.85 15.48 -2.10
C SER A 38 13.34 16.30 -0.89
N ASP A 39 12.61 17.35 -0.52
CA ASP A 39 12.78 18.14 0.69
C ASP A 39 11.92 17.63 1.88
N GLY A 40 11.16 16.56 1.66
CA GLY A 40 10.33 15.93 2.66
C GLY A 40 11.14 15.33 3.81
N LYS A 41 10.63 15.49 5.04
CA LYS A 41 11.35 15.06 6.26
C LYS A 41 11.55 13.55 6.34
N LEU A 42 10.65 12.79 5.72
CA LEU A 42 10.70 11.34 5.62
C LEU A 42 10.81 10.91 4.15
N TYR A 43 11.45 11.73 3.31
CA TYR A 43 11.64 11.40 1.90
C TYR A 43 12.14 9.96 1.72
N ASN A 44 11.50 9.24 0.81
CA ASN A 44 11.86 7.87 0.46
C ASN A 44 12.16 7.79 -1.03
N SER A 45 13.42 7.48 -1.36
CA SER A 45 13.87 7.33 -2.74
C SER A 45 13.17 6.22 -3.51
N ASP A 46 12.61 5.23 -2.81
CA ASP A 46 11.83 4.16 -3.44
C ASP A 46 10.56 4.68 -4.10
N HIS A 47 10.06 5.84 -3.66
CA HIS A 47 8.89 6.50 -4.24
C HIS A 47 9.24 7.55 -5.28
N ALA A 48 10.51 7.65 -5.72
CA ALA A 48 10.95 8.66 -6.68
C ALA A 48 10.29 8.53 -8.07
N HIS A 49 9.67 7.39 -8.39
CA HIS A 49 8.86 7.24 -9.60
C HIS A 49 7.50 7.94 -9.49
N ILE A 50 7.02 8.26 -8.29
CA ILE A 50 5.76 8.97 -8.09
C ILE A 50 6.04 10.46 -8.29
N SER A 51 5.47 11.05 -9.34
CA SER A 51 5.63 12.48 -9.58
C SER A 51 4.80 13.28 -8.56
N PRO A 52 5.40 14.20 -7.78
CA PRO A 52 4.66 15.06 -6.85
C PRO A 52 3.73 16.04 -7.57
N TRP A 53 3.91 16.22 -8.87
CA TRP A 53 3.11 17.13 -9.71
C TRP A 53 1.98 16.43 -10.44
N SER A 54 1.92 15.09 -10.43
CA SER A 54 0.82 14.37 -11.09
C SER A 54 -0.46 14.52 -10.28
N SER A 55 -1.41 15.27 -10.83
CA SER A 55 -2.68 15.57 -10.15
C SER A 55 -3.70 14.44 -10.22
N THR A 56 -3.47 13.41 -11.05
CA THR A 56 -4.42 12.30 -11.29
C THR A 56 -3.88 10.93 -10.93
N LEU A 57 -2.57 10.77 -10.68
CA LEU A 57 -1.95 9.46 -10.47
C LEU A 57 -2.57 8.73 -9.28
N PHE A 58 -2.68 9.36 -8.13
CA PHE A 58 -3.40 8.78 -7.00
C PHE A 58 -4.22 9.82 -6.26
N LYS A 59 -5.26 9.35 -5.59
CA LYS A 59 -6.09 10.13 -4.67
C LYS A 59 -6.31 9.38 -3.38
N VAL A 60 -6.58 10.11 -2.31
CA VAL A 60 -6.68 9.52 -0.97
C VAL A 60 -8.09 9.66 -0.42
N LEU A 61 -8.58 8.59 0.21
CA LEU A 61 -9.85 8.53 0.92
C LEU A 61 -9.64 8.19 2.39
N TRP A 62 -10.49 8.76 3.23
CA TRP A 62 -10.80 8.20 4.53
C TRP A 62 -11.99 7.24 4.39
N ALA A 63 -11.95 6.11 5.09
CA ALA A 63 -13.07 5.21 5.28
C ALA A 63 -13.51 5.20 6.74
N SER A 64 -14.81 5.17 7.02
CA SER A 64 -15.36 5.14 8.40
C SER A 64 -15.05 3.85 9.18
N SER A 65 -14.64 2.80 8.48
CA SER A 65 -14.25 1.51 9.09
C SER A 65 -13.33 0.72 8.16
N ALA A 66 -12.39 -0.03 8.75
CA ALA A 66 -11.72 -1.14 8.09
C ALA A 66 -12.71 -2.20 7.58
N PHE A 67 -12.24 -3.03 6.65
CA PHE A 67 -13.00 -4.20 6.18
C PHE A 67 -12.18 -5.48 6.38
N ILE A 68 -12.88 -6.62 6.35
CA ILE A 68 -12.26 -7.94 6.53
C ILE A 68 -12.02 -8.57 5.16
N LYS A 69 -10.80 -9.07 4.93
CA LYS A 69 -10.42 -9.83 3.74
C LYS A 69 -9.63 -11.06 4.16
N ALA A 70 -10.15 -12.25 3.84
CA ALA A 70 -9.51 -13.52 4.19
C ALA A 70 -9.10 -13.61 5.68
N ASP A 71 -10.05 -13.31 6.57
CA ASP A 71 -9.89 -13.29 8.04
C ASP A 71 -8.86 -12.28 8.59
N ARG A 72 -8.37 -11.36 7.76
CA ARG A 72 -7.50 -10.26 8.16
C ARG A 72 -8.24 -8.93 8.07
N VAL A 73 -8.01 -8.07 9.05
CA VAL A 73 -8.49 -6.69 9.05
C VAL A 73 -7.58 -5.87 8.14
N VAL A 74 -8.18 -5.18 7.16
CA VAL A 74 -7.48 -4.31 6.22
C VAL A 74 -7.68 -2.86 6.65
N LEU A 75 -6.60 -2.24 7.14
CA LEU A 75 -6.58 -0.88 7.70
C LEU A 75 -6.29 0.19 6.64
N GLY A 76 -5.67 -0.21 5.53
CA GLY A 76 -5.38 0.59 4.36
C GLY A 76 -5.52 -0.26 3.10
N GLN A 77 -5.86 0.37 1.97
CA GLN A 77 -5.83 -0.30 0.68
C GLN A 77 -5.50 0.70 -0.43
N THR A 78 -4.46 0.38 -1.18
CA THR A 78 -4.22 0.92 -2.51
C THR A 78 -4.89 0.06 -3.58
N GLU A 79 -5.66 0.68 -4.46
CA GLU A 79 -6.27 0.03 -5.60
C GLU A 79 -6.10 0.83 -6.89
N LYS A 80 -6.02 0.14 -8.02
CA LYS A 80 -6.12 0.77 -9.34
C LYS A 80 -7.58 0.98 -9.68
N PHE A 81 -7.97 2.20 -10.04
CA PHE A 81 -9.34 2.47 -10.46
C PHE A 81 -9.65 1.73 -11.77
N ALA A 82 -10.52 0.72 -11.67
CA ALA A 82 -10.91 -0.13 -12.78
C ALA A 82 -12.45 -0.24 -12.81
N PRO A 83 -13.16 0.75 -13.39
CA PRO A 83 -14.61 0.77 -13.37
C PRO A 83 -15.16 -0.41 -14.16
N MET A 84 -16.19 -1.04 -13.62
CA MET A 84 -16.83 -2.16 -14.32
C MET A 84 -17.35 -1.74 -15.69
N ALA A 85 -17.08 -2.57 -16.70
CA ALA A 85 -17.48 -2.32 -18.08
C ALA A 85 -19.02 -2.19 -18.20
N GLY A 86 -19.45 -1.26 -19.06
CA GLY A 86 -20.85 -1.09 -19.46
C GLY A 86 -21.47 0.27 -19.10
N GLY A 87 -21.84 1.03 -20.14
CA GLY A 87 -22.69 2.23 -20.13
C GLY A 87 -22.81 2.99 -18.80
N TRP A 88 -24.03 3.07 -18.25
CA TRP A 88 -24.31 3.85 -17.05
C TRP A 88 -23.61 3.35 -15.78
N ARG A 89 -23.23 2.08 -15.70
CA ARG A 89 -22.51 1.54 -14.52
C ARG A 89 -21.11 2.14 -14.44
N LYS A 90 -20.40 2.19 -15.58
CA LYS A 90 -19.11 2.86 -15.69
C LYS A 90 -19.26 4.35 -15.37
N LEU A 91 -20.23 5.03 -15.99
CA LEU A 91 -20.43 6.47 -15.80
C LEU A 91 -20.77 6.86 -14.35
N ARG A 92 -21.53 6.05 -13.60
CA ARG A 92 -21.79 6.33 -12.18
C ARG A 92 -20.53 6.21 -11.31
N GLN A 93 -19.68 5.21 -11.58
CA GLN A 93 -18.40 5.05 -10.87
C GLN A 93 -17.46 6.22 -11.18
N GLU A 94 -17.31 6.59 -12.46
CA GLU A 94 -16.49 7.73 -12.87
C GLU A 94 -17.02 9.05 -12.31
N LYS A 95 -18.34 9.25 -12.33
CA LYS A 95 -18.97 10.44 -11.76
C LYS A 95 -18.69 10.56 -10.27
N GLN A 96 -18.74 9.45 -9.52
CA GLN A 96 -18.40 9.43 -8.10
C GLN A 96 -16.95 9.87 -7.86
N MET A 97 -16.00 9.41 -8.69
CA MET A 97 -14.60 9.85 -8.59
C MET A 97 -14.46 11.35 -8.88
N ILE A 98 -15.14 11.84 -9.92
CA ILE A 98 -15.12 13.27 -10.28
C ILE A 98 -15.75 14.13 -9.18
N ASP A 99 -16.81 13.65 -8.53
CA ASP A 99 -17.43 14.37 -7.40
C ASP A 99 -16.51 14.43 -6.18
N TRP A 100 -15.74 13.38 -5.93
CA TRP A 100 -14.79 13.34 -4.83
C TRP A 100 -13.51 14.12 -5.10
N PHE A 101 -12.94 14.00 -6.30
CA PHE A 101 -11.56 14.45 -6.58
C PHE A 101 -11.47 15.52 -7.68
N GLY A 102 -12.56 15.82 -8.37
CA GLY A 102 -12.55 16.67 -9.57
C GLY A 102 -11.97 15.97 -10.81
N CYS A 103 -11.52 14.72 -10.70
CA CYS A 103 -10.96 13.91 -11.77
C CYS A 103 -11.28 12.42 -11.57
N VAL A 104 -10.98 11.61 -12.57
CA VAL A 104 -10.92 10.15 -12.43
C VAL A 104 -9.46 9.78 -12.14
N PRO A 105 -9.11 9.30 -10.94
CA PRO A 105 -7.73 8.97 -10.61
C PRO A 105 -7.33 7.61 -11.19
N ASP A 106 -6.02 7.38 -11.38
CA ASP A 106 -5.50 6.07 -11.77
C ASP A 106 -5.49 5.09 -10.59
N PHE A 107 -5.12 5.59 -9.41
CA PHE A 107 -5.06 4.83 -8.16
C PHE A 107 -5.81 5.54 -7.03
N ILE A 108 -6.32 4.76 -6.08
CA ILE A 108 -7.00 5.24 -4.90
C ILE A 108 -6.34 4.59 -3.69
N ILE A 109 -5.91 5.40 -2.74
CA ILE A 109 -5.41 4.95 -1.44
C ILE A 109 -6.52 5.24 -0.43
N THR A 110 -7.02 4.20 0.24
CA THR A 110 -8.06 4.35 1.25
C THR A 110 -7.51 3.96 2.61
N ILE A 111 -7.69 4.82 3.62
CA ILE A 111 -7.21 4.59 4.99
C ILE A 111 -8.39 4.58 5.98
N ASP A 112 -8.39 3.63 6.92
CA ASP A 112 -9.37 3.59 8.01
C ASP A 112 -9.19 4.80 8.94
N ALA A 113 -10.24 5.62 9.05
CA ALA A 113 -10.31 6.78 9.92
C ALA A 113 -10.14 6.39 11.40
N LYS A 114 -10.75 5.30 11.86
CA LYS A 114 -10.69 4.91 13.28
C LYS A 114 -9.28 4.51 13.66
N PHE A 115 -8.65 3.67 12.84
CA PHE A 115 -7.23 3.33 13.00
C PHE A 115 -6.36 4.59 12.97
N ALA A 116 -6.54 5.46 11.96
CA ALA A 116 -5.75 6.68 11.84
C ALA A 116 -5.86 7.59 13.07
N SER A 117 -7.03 7.66 13.71
CA SER A 117 -7.22 8.48 14.93
C SER A 117 -6.55 7.91 16.19
N GLN A 118 -6.30 6.60 16.23
CA GLN A 118 -5.79 5.88 17.42
C GLN A 118 -4.33 5.48 17.30
N ALA A 119 -3.85 5.27 16.07
CA ALA A 119 -2.49 4.84 15.78
C ALA A 119 -1.45 5.86 16.27
N SER A 120 -0.32 5.36 16.73
CA SER A 120 0.88 6.17 16.91
C SER A 120 1.36 6.75 15.56
N ASP A 121 2.15 7.80 15.62
CA ASP A 121 2.70 8.41 14.39
C ASP A 121 3.54 7.40 13.60
N THR A 122 4.27 6.51 14.28
CA THR A 122 5.08 5.46 13.65
C THR A 122 4.20 4.44 12.93
N GLU A 123 3.16 3.92 13.58
CA GLU A 123 2.24 2.95 12.96
C GLU A 123 1.50 3.56 11.77
N PHE A 124 1.07 4.81 11.90
CA PHE A 124 0.39 5.51 10.80
C PHE A 124 1.32 5.73 9.61
N CYS A 125 2.55 6.18 9.84
CA CYS A 125 3.52 6.36 8.77
C CYS A 125 3.86 5.01 8.10
N ALA A 126 4.02 3.94 8.89
CA ALA A 126 4.25 2.60 8.36
C ALA A 126 3.10 2.11 7.46
N LEU A 127 1.84 2.33 7.85
CA LEU A 127 0.69 2.00 7.03
C LEU A 127 0.68 2.82 5.73
N VAL A 128 0.90 4.13 5.81
CA VAL A 128 0.88 5.01 4.64
C VAL A 128 1.97 4.64 3.63
N GLU A 129 3.21 4.44 4.08
CA GLU A 129 4.30 4.00 3.19
C GLU A 129 4.04 2.59 2.64
N HIS A 130 3.45 1.67 3.44
CA HIS A 130 3.01 0.37 2.95
C HIS A 130 2.06 0.50 1.76
N GLU A 131 1.02 1.32 1.88
CA GLU A 131 0.08 1.57 0.78
C GLU A 131 0.77 2.25 -0.43
N LEU A 132 1.73 3.14 -0.21
CA LEU A 132 2.51 3.76 -1.29
C LEU A 132 3.40 2.76 -2.04
N TYR A 133 3.91 1.73 -1.37
CA TYR A 133 4.70 0.68 -2.01
C TYR A 133 3.91 -0.13 -3.05
N HIS A 134 2.58 -0.15 -2.94
CA HIS A 134 1.71 -0.75 -3.95
C HIS A 134 1.65 0.04 -5.27
N LEU A 135 1.96 1.35 -5.26
CA LEU A 135 2.14 2.12 -6.50
C LEU A 135 3.50 1.76 -7.11
N GLY A 136 3.55 0.77 -7.99
CA GLY A 136 4.77 0.39 -8.71
C GLY A 136 4.88 1.07 -10.07
N ALA A 137 6.11 1.30 -10.54
CA ALA A 137 6.40 1.65 -11.94
C ALA A 137 7.17 0.52 -12.63
N LYS A 138 6.73 0.11 -13.82
CA LYS A 138 7.39 -0.98 -14.55
C LYS A 138 8.79 -0.56 -15.00
N ARG A 139 9.73 -1.51 -14.94
CA ARG A 139 11.11 -1.35 -15.42
C ARG A 139 11.41 -2.34 -16.54
N ASP A 140 12.35 -1.98 -17.41
CA ASP A 140 12.93 -2.90 -18.40
C ASP A 140 14.03 -3.78 -17.78
N GLU A 141 14.66 -4.63 -18.60
CA GLU A 141 15.73 -5.54 -18.18
C GLU A 141 16.99 -4.81 -17.69
N ASP A 142 17.20 -3.56 -18.14
CA ASP A 142 18.30 -2.71 -17.74
C ASP A 142 17.97 -1.87 -16.48
N GLY A 143 16.75 -2.01 -15.95
CA GLY A 143 16.28 -1.31 -14.75
C GLY A 143 15.74 0.10 -14.99
N ASN A 144 15.60 0.55 -16.23
CA ASN A 144 15.03 1.85 -16.56
C ASN A 144 13.51 1.81 -16.52
N TYR A 145 12.86 2.92 -16.12
CA TYR A 145 11.41 2.99 -16.11
C TYR A 145 10.82 2.95 -17.52
N LEU A 146 9.81 2.11 -17.71
CA LEU A 146 9.05 2.07 -18.94
C LEU A 146 8.10 3.27 -19.01
N ILE A 147 8.21 4.04 -20.09
CA ILE A 147 7.36 5.21 -20.35
C ILE A 147 6.25 4.84 -21.35
N SER A 148 5.05 5.35 -21.10
CA SER A 148 3.92 5.28 -22.02
C SER A 148 4.10 6.28 -23.15
N LEU A 149 4.12 5.80 -24.41
CA LEU A 149 4.25 6.68 -25.57
C LEU A 149 3.04 7.60 -25.77
N SER A 150 1.87 7.24 -25.23
CA SER A 150 0.65 8.03 -25.38
C SER A 150 0.48 9.11 -24.31
N THR A 151 0.96 8.88 -23.09
CA THR A 151 0.80 9.82 -21.97
C THR A 151 2.10 10.52 -21.57
N GLY A 152 3.26 9.98 -21.95
CA GLY A 152 4.56 10.48 -21.50
C GLY A 152 4.90 10.11 -20.05
N GLU A 153 4.03 9.37 -19.36
CA GLU A 153 4.18 8.99 -17.95
C GLU A 153 4.77 7.58 -17.81
N TYR A 154 5.26 7.25 -16.61
CA TYR A 154 5.67 5.88 -16.32
C TYR A 154 4.49 4.91 -16.43
N LYS A 155 4.79 3.68 -16.83
CA LYS A 155 3.81 2.59 -16.85
C LYS A 155 3.62 2.06 -15.44
N TYR A 156 2.71 2.69 -14.70
CA TYR A 156 2.37 2.27 -13.35
C TYR A 156 1.58 0.96 -13.32
N TYR A 157 1.74 0.21 -12.24
CA TYR A 157 1.01 -1.02 -11.94
C TYR A 157 0.74 -1.12 -10.44
N LEU A 158 -0.30 -1.86 -10.08
CA LEU A 158 -0.55 -2.21 -8.69
C LEU A 158 0.39 -3.37 -8.33
N ARG A 159 1.37 -3.10 -7.47
CA ARG A 159 2.26 -4.13 -6.94
C ARG A 159 1.46 -5.01 -5.96
N PRO A 160 1.53 -6.34 -6.07
CA PRO A 160 0.86 -7.23 -5.14
C PRO A 160 1.56 -7.18 -3.78
N HIS A 161 0.82 -7.57 -2.72
CA HIS A 161 1.36 -7.74 -1.37
C HIS A 161 2.48 -8.80 -1.36
N ASP A 162 3.70 -8.38 -1.67
CA ASP A 162 4.87 -9.23 -1.84
C ASP A 162 5.97 -8.80 -0.86
N VAL A 163 6.88 -9.72 -0.54
CA VAL A 163 7.91 -9.58 0.50
C VAL A 163 8.77 -8.32 0.29
N GLU A 164 8.99 -7.91 -0.96
CA GLU A 164 9.73 -6.70 -1.29
C GLU A 164 9.11 -5.40 -0.76
N GLU A 165 7.78 -5.34 -0.59
CA GLU A 165 7.09 -4.19 0.02
C GLU A 165 7.31 -4.15 1.53
N PHE A 166 7.47 -5.32 2.15
CA PHE A 166 7.78 -5.43 3.56
C PHE A 166 9.22 -4.99 3.86
N HIS A 167 10.16 -5.14 2.92
CA HIS A 167 11.55 -4.73 3.15
C HIS A 167 11.67 -3.25 3.50
N GLY A 168 11.07 -2.37 2.70
CA GLY A 168 11.12 -0.92 2.93
C GLY A 168 10.46 -0.49 4.23
N VAL A 169 9.26 -1.03 4.50
CA VAL A 169 8.53 -0.76 5.76
C VAL A 169 9.31 -1.26 6.97
N VAL A 170 9.82 -2.50 6.94
CA VAL A 170 10.61 -3.07 8.04
C VAL A 170 11.92 -2.32 8.24
N GLN A 171 12.59 -1.89 7.17
CA GLN A 171 13.82 -1.11 7.26
C GLN A 171 13.60 0.25 7.91
N ARG A 172 12.48 0.92 7.61
CA ARG A 172 12.21 2.29 8.07
C ARG A 172 11.52 2.35 9.43
N TYR A 173 10.67 1.37 9.74
CA TYR A 173 9.81 1.40 10.92
C TYR A 173 10.02 0.23 11.89
N GLY A 174 10.81 -0.77 11.50
CA GLY A 174 11.02 -1.99 12.27
C GLY A 174 10.04 -3.10 11.93
N ALA A 175 10.33 -4.30 12.45
CA ALA A 175 9.49 -5.47 12.27
C ALA A 175 8.20 -5.36 13.09
N SER A 176 7.06 -5.75 12.51
CA SER A 176 5.86 -6.05 13.30
C SER A 176 6.08 -7.28 14.19
N GLU A 177 5.22 -7.52 15.17
CA GLU A 177 5.34 -8.70 16.05
C GLU A 177 5.41 -10.02 15.26
N ASP A 178 4.57 -10.17 14.23
CA ASP A 178 4.58 -11.36 13.37
C ASP A 178 5.89 -11.50 12.58
N VAL A 179 6.42 -10.39 12.06
CA VAL A 179 7.72 -10.39 11.35
C VAL A 179 8.85 -10.69 12.32
N GLN A 180 8.83 -10.11 13.52
CA GLN A 180 9.83 -10.37 14.55
C GLN A 180 9.81 -11.85 14.95
N LYS A 181 8.61 -12.43 15.12
CA LYS A 181 8.47 -13.86 15.38
C LYS A 181 9.04 -14.73 14.24
N MET A 182 8.88 -14.32 12.99
CA MET A 182 9.52 -15.02 11.86
C MET A 182 11.04 -14.90 11.91
N VAL A 183 11.59 -13.73 12.25
CA VAL A 183 13.03 -13.52 12.43
C VAL A 183 13.57 -14.41 13.55
N ASP A 184 12.89 -14.45 14.69
CA ASP A 184 13.28 -15.28 15.84
C ASP A 184 13.29 -16.77 15.47
N LEU A 185 12.23 -17.25 14.82
CA LEU A 185 12.15 -18.64 14.31
C LEU A 185 13.23 -18.97 13.28
N ALA A 186 13.58 -18.01 12.40
CA ALA A 186 14.64 -18.19 11.44
C ALA A 186 16.01 -18.28 12.11
N ASN A 187 16.25 -17.48 13.15
CA ASN A 187 17.47 -17.48 13.95
C ASN A 187 17.63 -18.74 14.81
N ASP A 188 16.53 -19.28 15.36
CA ASP A 188 16.51 -20.56 16.09
C ASP A 188 16.88 -21.75 15.20
N GLY A 189 16.69 -21.60 13.89
CA GLY A 189 16.97 -22.61 12.89
C GLY A 189 15.86 -23.64 12.73
N PRO A 190 15.82 -24.37 11.59
CA PRO A 190 14.74 -25.28 11.29
C PRO A 190 14.79 -26.53 12.18
N THR A 191 13.62 -26.94 12.68
CA THR A 191 13.45 -28.22 13.41
C THR A 191 13.69 -29.45 12.53
N ILE A 192 13.72 -29.28 11.20
CA ILE A 192 14.01 -30.31 10.22
C ILE A 192 15.26 -29.89 9.42
N GLY A 193 16.41 -30.45 9.79
CA GLY A 193 17.66 -30.18 9.08
C GLY A 193 17.74 -30.86 7.71
N LYS A 194 18.55 -30.30 6.80
CA LYS A 194 18.77 -30.82 5.44
C LYS A 194 19.17 -32.31 5.41
N ALA A 195 19.98 -32.75 6.37
CA ALA A 195 20.38 -34.16 6.48
C ALA A 195 19.19 -35.09 6.78
N LYS A 196 18.27 -34.69 7.65
CA LYS A 196 17.05 -35.45 7.98
C LYS A 196 16.14 -35.56 6.74
N ILE A 197 16.05 -34.50 5.94
CA ILE A 197 15.34 -34.50 4.65
C ILE A 197 16.01 -35.46 3.66
N ALA A 198 17.33 -35.39 3.52
CA ALA A 198 18.08 -36.25 2.60
C ALA A 198 17.93 -37.74 2.94
N HIS A 199 17.96 -38.08 4.23
CA HIS A 199 17.70 -39.44 4.72
C HIS A 199 16.26 -39.92 4.45
N ALA A 200 15.26 -39.05 4.65
CA ALA A 200 13.86 -39.41 4.37
C ALA A 200 13.58 -39.56 2.86
N CYS A 201 14.25 -38.78 2.02
CA CYS A 201 14.10 -38.77 0.56
C CYS A 201 14.64 -40.05 -0.11
N GLY A 202 15.69 -40.68 0.44
CA GLY A 202 16.33 -41.89 -0.11
C GLY A 202 17.09 -41.69 -1.44
N THR A 203 16.62 -40.81 -2.33
CA THR A 203 17.26 -40.46 -3.61
C THR A 203 18.22 -39.28 -3.49
N CYS A 204 18.01 -38.40 -2.51
CA CYS A 204 18.81 -37.20 -2.29
C CYS A 204 20.22 -37.51 -1.76
N LEU A 205 20.42 -38.69 -1.16
CA LEU A 205 21.73 -39.20 -0.75
C LEU A 205 22.63 -39.58 -1.95
N LEU A 206 22.03 -39.95 -3.10
CA LEU A 206 22.78 -40.31 -4.32
C LEU A 206 23.42 -39.10 -5.02
N LYS A 207 23.05 -37.86 -4.66
CA LYS A 207 23.62 -36.62 -5.22
C LYS A 207 24.70 -35.97 -4.34
N LEU A 208 24.95 -36.53 -3.15
CA LEU A 208 26.00 -36.10 -2.23
C LEU A 208 27.26 -36.99 -2.29
N ALA A 209 27.21 -38.07 -3.09
CA ALA A 209 28.30 -39.00 -3.35
C ALA A 209 28.95 -38.74 -4.72
#